data_AF-D2YEZ5-F1
#
_entry.id   AF-D2YEZ5-F1
#
_cell.length_a   1.000
_cell.length_b   1.000
_cell.length_c   1.000
_cell.angle_alpha   90.00
_cell.angle_beta   90.00
_cell.angle_gamma   90.00
#
_symmetry.space_group_name_H-M   'P 1'
#
loop_
_entity.id
_entity.type
_entity.pdbx_description
1 polymer ?
#
loop_
_entity_poly.entity_id
_entity_poly.type
_entity_poly.pdbx_seq_one_letter_code
_entity_poly.pdbx_strand_id
1 'polypeptide(L)'
;MPVIKIIMVITTTVTLLIYAIYIAFTGSGYAALGLMFTAILLVWTALIGIESLWESSFSHCLKLAILTCSIANAYYTNNLSKPGYVEKNLDLFYESINIEYCSSQDQPNEEMRVLFNKNKNKLLSKCALQSHLDLQKLNIDLAKARYLDPATGAIDTIYSSLTEPDSLSCQEFAETLNRLCPNKLRL
;
A
#
# COMPACT_ATOMS: atom_id res chain seq x y z
N MET A 1 -16.44 -15.20 -35.55
CA MET A 1 -16.53 -14.84 -34.12
C MET A 1 -15.36 -15.30 -33.22
N PRO A 2 -14.44 -16.24 -33.57
CA PRO A 2 -13.37 -16.67 -32.65
C PRO A 2 -12.11 -15.78 -32.65
N VAL A 3 -11.75 -15.17 -33.79
CA VAL A 3 -10.47 -14.45 -33.94
C VAL A 3 -10.39 -13.21 -33.02
N ILE A 4 -11.47 -12.45 -32.89
CA ILE A 4 -11.52 -11.26 -32.02
C ILE A 4 -11.34 -11.62 -30.54
N LYS A 5 -11.93 -12.74 -30.09
CA LYS A 5 -11.80 -13.22 -28.70
C LYS A 5 -10.37 -13.67 -28.40
N ILE A 6 -9.74 -14.37 -29.34
CA ILE A 6 -8.35 -14.83 -29.20
C ILE A 6 -7.39 -13.64 -29.15
N ILE A 7 -7.56 -12.65 -30.04
CA ILE A 7 -6.74 -11.44 -30.03
C ILE A 7 -6.89 -10.70 -28.69
N MET A 8 -8.11 -10.55 -28.18
CA MET A 8 -8.37 -9.89 -26.89
C MET A 8 -7.71 -10.63 -25.71
N VAL A 9 -7.77 -11.96 -25.68
CA VAL A 9 -7.12 -12.78 -24.64
C VAL A 9 -5.60 -12.64 -24.72
N ILE A 10 -5.02 -12.67 -25.91
CA ILE A 10 -3.57 -12.52 -26.09
C ILE A 10 -3.13 -11.12 -25.65
N THR A 11 -3.82 -10.06 -26.10
CA THR A 11 -3.44 -8.69 -25.73
C THR A 11 -3.54 -8.48 -24.22
N THR A 12 -4.64 -8.86 -23.58
CA THR A 12 -4.81 -8.74 -22.13
C THR A 12 -3.77 -9.53 -21.35
N THR A 13 -3.46 -10.77 -21.77
CA THR A 13 -2.43 -11.60 -21.14
C THR A 13 -1.04 -10.97 -21.26
N VAL A 14 -0.68 -10.50 -22.47
CA VAL A 14 0.62 -9.85 -22.70
C VAL A 14 0.73 -8.56 -21.88
N THR A 15 -0.33 -7.74 -21.83
CA THR A 15 -0.36 -6.54 -21.00
C THR A 15 -0.19 -6.88 -19.52
N LEU A 16 -0.90 -7.89 -19.01
CA LEU A 16 -0.76 -8.35 -17.62
C LEU A 16 0.65 -8.86 -17.31
N LEU A 17 1.29 -9.59 -18.22
CA LEU A 17 2.64 -10.11 -18.04
C LEU A 17 3.71 -9.01 -18.06
N ILE A 18 3.63 -8.09 -19.03
CA ILE A 18 4.51 -6.91 -19.07
C ILE A 18 4.37 -6.12 -17.77
N TYR A 19 3.14 -5.95 -17.30
CA TYR A 19 2.86 -5.23 -16.07
C TYR A 19 3.36 -5.96 -14.82
N ALA A 20 3.21 -7.29 -14.77
CA ALA A 20 3.76 -8.10 -13.68
C ALA A 20 5.29 -7.96 -13.59
N ILE A 21 5.99 -7.93 -14.73
CA ILE A 21 7.44 -7.69 -14.77
C ILE A 21 7.77 -6.30 -14.25
N TYR A 22 7.04 -5.27 -14.66
CA TYR A 22 7.24 -3.91 -14.15
C TYR A 22 7.09 -3.83 -12.62
N ILE A 23 6.03 -4.44 -12.06
CA ILE A 23 5.81 -4.48 -10.61
C ILE A 23 6.87 -5.31 -9.89
N ALA A 24 7.39 -6.37 -10.51
CA ALA A 24 8.47 -7.16 -9.91
C ALA A 24 9.74 -6.33 -9.65
N PHE A 25 10.02 -5.32 -10.49
CA PHE A 25 11.18 -4.45 -10.34
C PHE A 25 10.93 -3.20 -9.47
N THR A 26 9.70 -2.69 -9.44
CA THR A 26 9.38 -1.40 -8.81
C THR A 26 8.58 -1.50 -7.52
N GLY A 27 7.93 -2.64 -7.28
CA GLY A 27 6.98 -2.84 -6.21
C GLY A 27 7.22 -4.14 -5.45
N SER A 28 6.14 -4.84 -5.12
CA SER A 28 6.20 -6.09 -4.36
C SER A 28 6.22 -7.32 -5.28
N GLY A 29 7.12 -8.26 -4.97
CA GLY A 29 7.17 -9.55 -5.68
C GLY A 29 5.87 -10.35 -5.55
N TYR A 30 5.15 -10.20 -4.44
CA TYR A 30 3.86 -10.86 -4.22
C TYR A 30 2.76 -10.36 -5.17
N ALA A 31 2.70 -9.04 -5.45
CA ALA A 31 1.75 -8.51 -6.43
C ALA A 31 2.09 -9.00 -7.86
N ALA A 32 3.38 -9.03 -8.21
CA ALA A 32 3.83 -9.56 -9.50
C ALA A 32 3.46 -11.04 -9.69
N LEU A 33 3.68 -11.87 -8.66
CA LEU A 33 3.28 -13.28 -8.68
C LEU A 33 1.76 -13.45 -8.81
N GLY A 34 0.97 -12.65 -8.09
CA GLY A 34 -0.49 -12.67 -8.21
C GLY A 34 -0.96 -12.34 -9.63
N LEU A 35 -0.37 -11.33 -10.27
CA LEU A 35 -0.67 -10.98 -11.67
C LEU A 35 -0.26 -12.06 -12.66
N MET A 36 0.90 -12.71 -12.46
CA MET A 36 1.32 -13.84 -13.28
C MET A 36 0.34 -15.02 -13.20
N PHE A 37 -0.07 -15.42 -11.99
CA PHE A 37 -1.03 -16.52 -11.83
C PHE A 37 -2.41 -16.16 -12.43
N THR A 38 -2.81 -14.90 -12.34
CA THR A 38 -4.03 -14.40 -12.98
C THR A 38 -3.94 -14.49 -14.51
N ALA A 39 -2.79 -14.12 -15.10
CA ALA A 39 -2.56 -14.25 -16.54
C ALA A 39 -2.64 -15.72 -16.99
N ILE A 40 -2.05 -16.65 -16.24
CA ILE A 40 -2.13 -18.10 -16.52
C ILE A 40 -3.58 -18.59 -16.43
N LEU A 41 -4.33 -18.15 -15.42
CA LEU A 41 -5.75 -18.52 -15.27
C LEU A 41 -6.60 -18.00 -16.45
N LEU A 42 -6.31 -16.79 -16.95
CA LEU A 42 -7.01 -16.20 -18.08
C LEU A 42 -6.78 -17.00 -19.37
N VAL A 43 -5.55 -17.42 -19.64
CA VAL A 43 -5.25 -18.30 -20.77
C VAL A 43 -5.94 -19.67 -20.61
N TRP A 44 -5.88 -20.26 -19.42
CA TRP A 44 -6.50 -21.56 -19.15
C TRP A 44 -8.02 -21.54 -19.39
N THR A 45 -8.70 -20.52 -18.87
CA THR A 45 -10.14 -20.34 -19.03
C THR A 45 -10.55 -20.03 -20.46
N ALA A 46 -9.72 -19.32 -21.23
CA ALA A 46 -9.95 -19.09 -22.65
C ALA A 46 -9.85 -20.36 -23.50
N LEU A 47 -8.99 -21.32 -23.11
CA LEU A 47 -8.76 -22.57 -23.84
C LEU A 47 -9.82 -23.63 -23.55
N ILE A 48 -10.20 -23.80 -22.28
CA ILE A 48 -11.08 -24.91 -21.83
C ILE A 48 -12.53 -24.42 -21.64
N GLY A 49 -12.72 -23.12 -21.48
CA GLY A 49 -14.04 -22.52 -21.21
C GLY A 49 -14.23 -22.16 -19.75
N ILE A 50 -15.25 -21.34 -19.49
CA ILE A 50 -15.50 -20.73 -18.18
C ILE A 50 -15.92 -21.74 -17.10
N GLU A 51 -16.50 -22.87 -17.51
CA GLU A 51 -16.91 -23.97 -16.62
C GLU A 51 -15.70 -24.55 -15.87
N SER A 52 -14.52 -24.53 -16.51
CA SER A 52 -13.26 -24.97 -15.90
C SER A 52 -12.83 -24.14 -14.69
N LEU A 53 -13.38 -22.93 -14.49
CA LEU A 53 -13.11 -22.15 -13.28
C LEU A 53 -13.61 -22.86 -12.03
N TRP A 54 -14.71 -23.59 -12.12
CA TRP A 54 -15.41 -24.16 -10.96
C TRP A 54 -15.15 -25.66 -10.80
N GLU A 55 -14.88 -26.36 -11.90
CA GLU A 55 -14.76 -27.82 -11.88
C GLU A 55 -13.31 -28.30 -11.82
N SER A 56 -12.34 -27.50 -12.29
CA SER A 56 -10.95 -27.93 -12.39
C SER A 56 -10.16 -27.71 -11.10
N SER A 57 -9.53 -28.77 -10.59
CA SER A 57 -8.56 -28.69 -9.49
C SER A 57 -7.39 -27.75 -9.78
N PHE A 58 -7.00 -27.59 -11.05
CA PHE A 58 -5.96 -26.66 -11.47
C PHE A 58 -6.39 -25.20 -11.27
N SER A 59 -7.61 -24.86 -11.68
CA SER A 59 -8.19 -23.53 -11.47
C SER A 59 -8.34 -23.20 -9.98
N HIS A 60 -8.67 -24.18 -9.15
CA HIS A 60 -8.71 -24.00 -7.69
C HIS A 60 -7.33 -23.73 -7.09
N CYS A 61 -6.30 -24.46 -7.52
CA CYS A 61 -4.93 -24.23 -7.08
C CYS A 61 -4.45 -22.82 -7.45
N LEU A 62 -4.68 -22.39 -8.70
CA LEU A 62 -4.35 -21.04 -9.15
C LEU A 62 -5.09 -19.97 -8.35
N LYS A 63 -6.41 -20.11 -8.15
CA LYS A 63 -7.19 -19.16 -7.33
C LYS A 63 -6.65 -19.05 -5.91
N LEU A 64 -6.28 -20.16 -5.29
CA LEU A 64 -5.68 -20.17 -3.95
C LEU A 64 -4.29 -19.53 -3.93
N ALA A 65 -3.46 -19.80 -4.93
CA ALA A 65 -2.14 -19.18 -5.07
C ALA A 65 -2.27 -17.67 -5.24
N ILE A 66 -3.21 -17.19 -6.07
CA ILE A 66 -3.43 -15.76 -6.25
C ILE A 66 -3.94 -15.13 -4.94
N LEU A 67 -4.94 -15.73 -4.28
CA LEU A 67 -5.45 -15.26 -2.98
C LEU A 67 -4.33 -15.13 -1.95
N THR A 68 -3.47 -16.14 -1.86
CA THR A 68 -2.33 -16.16 -0.93
C THR A 68 -1.34 -15.05 -1.26
N CYS A 69 -1.03 -14.83 -2.54
CA CYS A 69 -0.17 -13.73 -2.98
C CYS A 69 -0.78 -12.36 -2.65
N SER A 70 -2.09 -12.19 -2.84
CA SER A 70 -2.78 -10.94 -2.54
C SER A 70 -2.81 -10.64 -1.04
N ILE A 71 -3.05 -11.65 -0.19
CA ILE A 71 -2.98 -11.51 1.27
C ILE A 71 -1.54 -11.19 1.70
N ALA A 72 -0.56 -11.93 1.20
CA ALA A 72 0.86 -11.69 1.51
C ALA A 72 1.28 -10.28 1.09
N ASN A 73 0.82 -9.81 -0.07
CA ASN A 73 1.04 -8.44 -0.52
C ASN A 73 0.43 -7.40 0.43
N ALA A 74 -0.83 -7.59 0.84
CA ALA A 74 -1.52 -6.67 1.76
C ALA A 74 -0.76 -6.52 3.09
N TYR A 75 -0.23 -7.62 3.63
CA TYR A 75 0.63 -7.55 4.81
C TYR A 75 1.98 -6.91 4.50
N TYR A 76 2.63 -7.27 3.39
CA TYR A 76 3.97 -6.76 3.04
C TYR A 76 4.00 -5.23 2.82
N THR A 77 2.95 -4.66 2.25
CA THR A 77 2.87 -3.22 1.94
C THR A 77 2.33 -2.38 3.09
N ASN A 78 1.67 -2.98 4.08
CA ASN A 78 1.12 -2.25 5.22
C ASN A 78 2.21 -1.89 6.23
N ASN A 79 2.14 -0.70 6.85
CA ASN A 79 3.14 -0.29 7.82
C ASN A 79 3.03 -1.03 9.17
N LEU A 80 1.85 -1.54 9.54
CA LEU A 80 1.66 -2.27 10.81
C LEU A 80 2.44 -3.58 10.90
N SER A 81 2.78 -4.18 9.77
CA SER A 81 3.57 -5.41 9.72
C SER A 81 5.07 -5.15 9.80
N LYS A 82 5.52 -3.90 9.66
CA LYS A 82 6.95 -3.55 9.71
C LYS A 82 7.45 -3.62 11.15
N PRO A 83 8.58 -4.31 11.41
CA PRO A 83 9.13 -4.44 12.75
C PRO A 83 9.46 -3.06 13.33
N GLY A 84 9.08 -2.83 14.59
CA GLY A 84 9.32 -1.57 15.30
C GLY A 84 8.48 -0.36 14.85
N TYR A 85 7.64 -0.49 13.81
CA TYR A 85 6.84 0.65 13.31
C TYR A 85 5.82 1.15 14.34
N VAL A 86 5.12 0.22 15.00
CA VAL A 86 4.11 0.54 16.03
C VAL A 86 4.76 1.17 17.25
N GLU A 87 5.88 0.61 17.71
CA GLU A 87 6.66 1.14 18.84
C GLU A 87 7.14 2.57 18.55
N LYS A 88 7.74 2.80 17.39
CA LYS A 88 8.19 4.14 16.98
C LYS A 88 7.03 5.14 16.86
N ASN A 89 5.87 4.72 16.37
CA ASN A 89 4.69 5.59 16.34
C ASN A 89 4.16 5.92 17.74
N LEU A 90 4.23 4.98 18.68
CA LEU A 90 3.85 5.20 20.08
C LEU A 90 4.83 6.15 20.77
N ASP A 91 6.13 5.98 20.55
CA ASP A 91 7.16 6.87 21.09
C ASP A 91 6.94 8.31 20.57
N LEU A 92 6.76 8.47 19.26
CA LEU A 92 6.44 9.77 18.65
C LEU A 92 5.13 10.36 19.17
N PHE A 93 4.12 9.53 19.44
CA PHE A 93 2.89 9.99 20.06
C PHE A 93 3.16 10.56 21.46
N TYR A 94 3.91 9.86 22.32
CA TYR A 94 4.25 10.36 23.65
C TYR A 94 5.11 11.62 23.61
N GLU A 95 6.06 11.71 22.69
CA GLU A 95 6.86 12.92 22.50
C GLU A 95 6.01 14.10 22.02
N SER A 96 5.08 13.86 21.11
CA SER A 96 4.22 14.91 20.55
C SER A 96 3.35 15.60 21.60
N ILE A 97 3.01 14.93 22.71
CA ILE A 97 2.28 15.51 23.84
C ILE A 97 3.11 16.63 24.50
N ASN A 98 4.43 16.42 24.60
CA ASN A 98 5.34 17.29 25.33
C ASN A 98 6.16 18.20 24.39
N ILE A 99 5.81 18.30 23.11
CA ILE A 99 6.55 19.16 22.19
C ILE A 99 6.45 20.63 22.62
N GLU A 100 7.62 21.15 22.97
CA GLU A 100 7.80 22.54 23.33
C GLU A 100 7.60 23.49 22.16
N TYR A 101 7.51 24.77 22.47
CA TYR A 101 7.57 25.82 21.46
C TYR A 101 8.99 25.92 20.89
N CYS A 102 9.13 26.07 19.58
CA CYS A 102 10.42 26.35 18.96
C CYS A 102 10.73 27.83 19.12
N SER A 103 11.78 28.17 19.88
CA SER A 103 12.16 29.56 20.15
C SER A 103 13.07 30.12 19.06
N SER A 104 13.33 31.44 19.11
CA SER A 104 14.32 32.08 18.23
C SER A 104 15.76 31.64 18.50
N GLN A 105 16.03 31.07 19.68
CA GLN A 105 17.34 30.48 20.01
C GLN A 105 17.51 29.10 19.35
N ASP A 106 16.43 28.35 19.20
CA ASP A 106 16.44 27.00 18.60
C ASP A 106 16.43 27.06 17.06
N GLN A 107 15.69 28.01 16.48
CA GLN A 107 15.62 28.22 15.04
C GLN A 107 15.62 29.74 14.73
N PRO A 108 16.74 30.28 14.21
CA PRO A 108 16.85 31.70 13.85
C PRO A 108 15.85 32.12 12.77
N ASN A 109 15.54 31.22 11.83
CA ASN A 109 14.61 31.50 10.74
C ASN A 109 13.16 31.59 11.26
N GLU A 110 12.58 32.78 11.19
CA GLU A 110 11.22 33.06 11.64
C GLU A 110 10.16 32.25 10.88
N GLU A 111 10.30 32.10 9.57
CA GLU A 111 9.34 31.38 8.75
C GLU A 111 9.25 29.90 9.16
N MET A 112 10.41 29.26 9.33
CA MET A 112 10.52 27.85 9.77
C MET A 112 9.92 27.66 11.17
N ARG A 113 10.19 28.62 12.07
CA ARG A 113 9.68 28.61 13.44
C ARG A 113 8.16 28.75 13.48
N VAL A 114 7.60 29.68 12.70
CA VAL A 114 6.15 29.86 12.58
C VAL A 114 5.51 28.59 12.02
N LEU A 115 6.11 27.97 10.99
CA LEU A 115 5.63 26.72 10.42
C LEU A 115 5.64 25.57 11.44
N PHE A 116 6.72 25.43 12.22
CA PHE A 116 6.81 24.41 13.27
C PHE A 116 5.72 24.62 14.32
N ASN A 117 5.63 25.84 14.89
CA ASN A 117 4.71 26.13 15.99
C ASN A 117 3.23 26.02 15.56
N LYS A 118 2.93 26.31 14.30
CA LYS A 118 1.59 26.11 13.71
C LYS A 118 1.23 24.63 13.54
N ASN A 119 2.21 23.77 13.25
CA ASN A 119 1.98 22.38 12.90
C ASN A 119 2.29 21.38 14.02
N LYS A 120 2.96 21.78 15.09
CA LYS A 120 3.35 20.89 16.21
C LYS A 120 2.17 20.12 16.81
N ASN A 121 1.03 20.78 17.01
CA ASN A 121 -0.16 20.16 17.58
C ASN A 121 -0.83 19.16 16.62
N LYS A 122 -0.54 19.23 15.32
CA LYS A 122 -1.07 18.28 14.32
C LYS A 122 -0.30 16.96 14.33
N LEU A 123 0.91 16.92 14.88
CA LEU A 123 1.66 15.68 15.03
C LEU A 123 0.92 14.72 15.97
N LEU A 124 0.43 15.23 17.10
CA LEU A 124 -0.33 14.45 18.07
C LEU A 124 -1.55 13.76 17.44
N SER A 125 -2.38 14.53 16.72
CA SER A 125 -3.58 13.96 16.08
C SER A 125 -3.23 12.97 14.98
N LYS A 126 -2.17 13.23 14.20
CA LYS A 126 -1.69 12.30 13.17
C LYS A 126 -1.21 10.99 13.78
N CYS A 127 -0.35 11.04 14.80
CA CYS A 127 0.20 9.84 15.43
C CYS A 127 -0.86 9.04 16.18
N ALA A 128 -1.84 9.70 16.80
CA ALA A 128 -2.97 9.03 17.45
C ALA A 128 -3.85 8.24 16.46
N LEU A 129 -4.05 8.78 15.25
CA LEU A 129 -4.93 8.20 14.23
C LEU A 129 -4.23 7.24 13.27
N GLN A 130 -2.89 7.32 13.15
CA GLN A 130 -2.11 6.56 12.16
C GLN A 130 -2.37 5.05 12.24
N SER A 131 -2.33 4.47 13.44
CA SER A 131 -2.57 3.02 13.62
C SER A 131 -3.99 2.60 13.19
N HIS A 132 -4.98 3.48 13.38
CA HIS A 132 -6.35 3.21 12.93
C HIS A 132 -6.47 3.28 11.41
N LEU A 133 -5.83 4.27 10.79
CA LEU A 133 -5.79 4.42 9.33
C LEU A 133 -5.06 3.24 8.67
N ASP A 134 -3.91 2.84 9.20
CA ASP A 134 -3.15 1.70 8.66
C ASP A 134 -3.94 0.39 8.82
N LEU A 135 -4.71 0.22 9.90
CA LEU A 135 -5.57 -0.94 10.10
C LEU A 135 -6.77 -0.93 9.15
N GLN A 136 -7.40 0.23 8.94
CA GLN A 136 -8.47 0.38 7.96
C GLN A 136 -7.96 0.04 6.55
N LYS A 137 -6.78 0.54 6.17
CA LYS A 137 -6.14 0.21 4.89
C LYS A 137 -5.89 -1.28 4.75
N LEU A 138 -5.35 -1.94 5.79
CA LEU A 138 -5.15 -3.39 5.78
C LEU A 138 -6.48 -4.15 5.60
N ASN A 139 -7.52 -3.77 6.31
CA ASN A 139 -8.84 -4.40 6.20
C ASN A 139 -9.43 -4.23 4.81
N ILE A 140 -9.28 -3.05 4.21
CA ILE A 140 -9.70 -2.78 2.84
C ILE A 140 -8.90 -3.67 1.87
N ASP A 141 -7.57 -3.72 1.99
CA ASP A 141 -6.72 -4.53 1.11
C ASP A 141 -7.00 -6.04 1.24
N LEU A 142 -7.27 -6.53 2.46
CA LEU A 142 -7.69 -7.91 2.70
C LEU A 142 -9.10 -8.20 2.16
N ALA A 143 -10.04 -7.25 2.29
CA ALA A 143 -11.36 -7.37 1.70
C ALA A 143 -11.28 -7.40 0.17
N LYS A 144 -10.42 -6.56 -0.43
CA LYS A 144 -10.13 -6.59 -1.88
C LYS A 144 -9.55 -7.94 -2.27
N ALA A 145 -8.53 -8.43 -1.56
CA ALA A 145 -7.93 -9.73 -1.85
C ALA A 145 -8.94 -10.89 -1.79
N ARG A 146 -9.94 -10.81 -0.92
CA ARG A 146 -10.95 -11.85 -0.72
C ARG A 146 -12.14 -11.76 -1.69
N TYR A 147 -12.63 -10.56 -1.96
CA TYR A 147 -13.93 -10.34 -2.64
C TYR A 147 -13.80 -9.77 -4.05
N LEU A 148 -12.71 -9.07 -4.36
CA LEU A 148 -12.41 -8.62 -5.70
C LEU A 148 -11.44 -9.62 -6.31
N ASP A 149 -11.74 -10.07 -7.54
CA ASP A 149 -10.81 -10.91 -8.30
C ASP A 149 -9.43 -10.23 -8.26
N PRO A 150 -8.34 -10.89 -7.88
CA PRO A 150 -7.03 -10.28 -7.65
C PRO A 150 -6.53 -9.31 -8.72
N ALA A 151 -6.99 -9.44 -9.97
CA ALA A 151 -6.77 -8.46 -11.04
C ALA A 151 -7.46 -7.10 -10.79
N THR A 152 -8.74 -7.11 -10.39
CA THR A 152 -9.49 -5.88 -10.08
C THR A 152 -9.06 -5.29 -8.73
N GLY A 153 -8.73 -6.15 -7.76
CA GLY A 153 -8.12 -5.72 -6.50
C GLY A 153 -6.78 -5.02 -6.70
N ALA A 154 -5.90 -5.55 -7.57
CA ALA A 154 -4.63 -4.91 -7.90
C ALA A 154 -4.83 -3.54 -8.58
N ILE A 155 -5.69 -3.47 -9.59
CA ILE A 155 -5.98 -2.21 -10.31
C ILE A 155 -6.54 -1.15 -9.35
N ASP A 156 -7.43 -1.52 -8.43
CA ASP A 156 -8.05 -0.59 -7.50
C ASP A 156 -7.09 -0.15 -6.37
N THR A 157 -6.21 -1.03 -5.88
CA THR A 157 -5.12 -0.64 -4.98
C THR A 157 -4.15 0.32 -5.67
N ILE A 158 -3.84 0.11 -6.95
CA ILE A 158 -2.99 1.00 -7.73
C ILE A 158 -3.69 2.34 -8.00
N TYR A 159 -4.96 2.33 -8.35
CA TYR A 159 -5.74 3.56 -8.52
C TYR A 159 -5.80 4.35 -7.22
N SER A 160 -6.01 3.70 -6.07
CA SER A 160 -5.93 4.38 -4.77
C SER A 160 -4.54 4.95 -4.49
N SER A 161 -3.46 4.25 -4.85
CA SER A 161 -2.08 4.75 -4.70
C SER A 161 -1.74 5.93 -5.62
N LEU A 162 -2.44 6.08 -6.74
CA LEU A 162 -2.23 7.18 -7.71
C LEU A 162 -3.12 8.39 -7.42
N THR A 163 -4.21 8.21 -6.69
CA THR A 163 -5.26 9.24 -6.53
C THR A 163 -5.30 9.83 -5.11
N GLU A 164 -4.83 9.09 -4.10
CA GLU A 164 -4.69 9.64 -2.76
C GLU A 164 -3.40 10.48 -2.68
N PRO A 165 -3.47 11.79 -2.40
CA PRO A 165 -2.27 12.56 -2.12
C PRO A 165 -1.62 11.97 -0.88
N ASP A 166 -0.39 11.48 -1.00
CA ASP A 166 0.40 10.88 0.09
C ASP A 166 0.24 11.70 1.37
N SER A 167 -0.67 11.27 2.24
CA SER A 167 -0.85 11.90 3.53
C SER A 167 0.35 11.46 4.36
N LEU A 168 1.34 12.34 4.51
CA LEU A 168 2.56 12.09 5.29
C LEU A 168 2.21 11.33 6.58
N SER A 169 2.85 10.18 6.74
CA SER A 169 2.71 9.34 7.93
C SER A 169 3.17 10.10 9.18
N CYS A 170 2.77 9.64 10.37
CA CYS A 170 3.26 10.19 11.64
C CYS A 170 4.79 10.37 11.66
N GLN A 171 5.53 9.37 11.20
CA GLN A 171 7.00 9.40 11.18
C GLN A 171 7.56 10.44 10.20
N GLU A 172 7.05 10.48 8.96
CA GLU A 172 7.48 11.46 7.96
C GLU A 172 7.11 12.90 8.35
N PHE A 173 5.97 13.06 9.03
CA PHE A 173 5.55 14.34 9.58
C PHE A 173 6.45 14.77 10.75
N ALA A 174 6.85 13.83 11.61
CA ALA A 174 7.83 14.07 12.67
C ALA A 174 9.20 14.46 12.10
N GLU A 175 9.68 13.77 11.06
CA GLU A 175 10.91 14.13 10.35
C GLU A 175 10.84 15.53 9.73
N THR A 176 9.69 15.88 9.15
CA THR A 176 9.46 17.23 8.60
C THR A 176 9.51 18.28 9.70
N LEU A 177 8.89 18.03 10.86
CA LEU A 177 8.94 18.94 12.01
C LEU A 177 10.36 19.05 12.58
N ASN A 178 11.12 17.97 12.64
CA ASN A 178 12.51 18.00 13.11
C ASN A 178 13.43 18.76 12.13
N ARG A 179 13.14 18.76 10.82
CA ARG A 179 13.84 19.64 9.86
C ARG A 179 13.50 21.12 10.07
N LEU A 180 12.29 21.44 10.51
CA LEU A 180 11.87 22.83 10.79
C LEU A 180 12.51 23.35 12.09
N CYS A 181 12.50 22.55 13.15
CA CYS A 181 13.14 22.87 14.43
C CYS A 181 13.91 21.65 14.96
N PRO A 182 15.24 21.58 14.72
CA PRO A 182 16.04 20.42 15.10
C PRO A 182 16.12 20.27 16.63
N ASN A 183 16.24 19.02 17.09
CA ASN A 183 16.39 18.63 18.49
C ASN A 183 15.16 18.83 19.39
N LYS A 184 14.01 19.22 18.84
CA LYS A 184 12.73 19.27 19.57
C LYS A 184 11.97 17.93 19.60
N LEU A 185 12.42 16.97 18.80
CA LEU A 185 11.90 15.60 18.68
C LEU A 185 13.08 14.64 18.78
N ARG A 186 12.93 13.51 19.48
CA ARG A 186 13.92 12.42 19.43
C ARG A 186 13.42 11.38 18.44
N LEU A 187 14.13 11.29 17.31
CA LEU A 187 13.83 10.39 16.20
C LEU A 187 14.72 9.15 16.22
#